data_AF-A0A4R8WG40-F1
#
_entry.id   AF-A0A4R8WG40-F1
#
_cell.length_a   1.000
_cell.length_b   1.000
_cell.length_c   1.000
_cell.angle_alpha   90.00
_cell.angle_beta   90.00
_cell.angle_gamma   90.00
#
_symmetry.space_group_name_H-M   'P 1'
#
loop_
_entity.id
_entity.type
_entity.pdbx_description
1 polymer ?
#
loop_
_entity_poly.entity_id
_entity_poly.type
_entity_poly.pdbx_seq_one_letter_code
_entity_poly.pdbx_strand_id
1 'polypeptide(L)'
;MLVGGLALAGCAAAPAPTVTATVVVTQTPTPTPTPTPTPTPTPTPPPVAEAPAPDPIANPEVPAEPIPEGPAVDLGAIPGAQAAPVYDGAGSPISYTVIEGDSFFDIAQRFDLPMQQLLRMNPKVSGLGEDIYLRQVINLDWTKTG
;
A
#
# COMPACT_ATOMS: atom_id res chain seq x y z
N MET A 1 -22.68 75.20 18.45
CA MET A 1 -22.29 73.93 17.79
C MET A 1 -20.80 74.02 17.49
N LEU A 2 -19.95 73.67 18.46
CA LEU A 2 -19.50 72.32 18.83
C LEU A 2 -18.33 71.84 17.95
N VAL A 3 -17.12 71.95 18.54
CA VAL A 3 -15.94 71.04 18.44
C VAL A 3 -15.16 71.09 17.12
N GLY A 4 -13.84 71.19 17.09
CA GLY A 4 -12.82 71.13 18.15
C GLY A 4 -11.52 70.66 17.49
N GLY A 5 -10.50 71.51 17.48
CA GLY A 5 -9.18 71.19 16.94
C GLY A 5 -8.44 70.23 17.86
N LEU A 6 -8.13 69.04 17.35
CA LEU A 6 -7.37 68.02 18.06
C LEU A 6 -5.89 68.15 17.69
N ALA A 7 -5.12 68.88 18.49
CA ALA A 7 -3.66 68.87 18.43
C ALA A 7 -3.16 67.69 19.29
N LEU A 8 -2.64 66.64 18.67
CA LEU A 8 -1.93 65.56 19.38
C LEU A 8 -0.57 66.09 19.87
N ALA A 9 -0.48 66.41 21.16
CA ALA A 9 0.78 66.63 21.85
C ALA A 9 1.54 65.30 21.95
N GLY A 10 2.74 65.26 21.37
CA GLY A 10 3.64 64.11 21.45
C GLY A 10 4.16 63.89 22.86
N CYS A 11 3.99 62.67 23.38
CA CYS A 11 4.63 62.22 24.60
C CYS A 11 5.87 61.38 24.21
N ALA A 12 7.06 61.96 24.27
CA ALA A 12 8.31 61.22 24.15
C ALA A 12 8.62 60.58 25.51
N ALA A 13 8.31 59.29 25.65
CA ALA A 13 8.74 58.50 26.80
C ALA A 13 10.21 58.06 26.59
N ALA A 14 11.09 58.47 27.50
CA ALA A 14 12.46 57.99 27.55
C ALA A 14 12.49 56.46 27.81
N PRO A 15 13.39 55.70 27.18
CA PRO A 15 13.49 54.26 27.42
C PRO A 15 13.91 53.99 28.87
N ALA A 16 13.07 53.27 29.61
CA ALA A 16 13.35 52.84 30.97
C ALA A 16 14.54 51.85 31.00
N PRO A 17 15.37 51.85 32.06
CA PRO A 17 16.49 50.91 32.16
C PRO A 17 15.98 49.47 32.25
N THR A 18 16.38 48.64 31.28
CA THR A 18 16.05 47.22 31.25
C THR A 18 16.80 46.51 32.38
N VAL A 19 16.07 45.94 33.35
CA VAL A 19 16.65 45.10 34.40
C VAL A 19 16.99 43.74 33.79
N THR A 20 18.27 43.50 33.52
CA THR A 20 18.76 42.20 33.08
C THR A 20 18.81 41.26 34.29
N ALA A 21 17.78 40.44 34.47
CA ALA A 21 17.76 39.37 35.46
C ALA A 21 18.65 38.21 34.97
N THR A 22 19.83 38.06 35.57
CA THR A 22 20.73 36.94 35.28
C THR A 22 20.18 35.69 35.97
N VAL A 23 19.52 34.82 35.21
CA VAL A 23 19.06 33.51 35.67
C VAL A 23 20.27 32.58 35.81
N VAL A 24 20.68 32.29 37.05
CA VAL A 24 21.72 31.29 37.32
C VAL A 24 21.08 29.92 37.29
N VAL A 25 21.29 29.19 36.21
CA VAL A 25 20.83 27.80 36.02
C VAL A 25 21.80 26.86 36.75
N THR A 26 21.42 26.37 37.93
CA THR A 26 22.17 25.32 38.64
C THR A 26 21.70 23.95 38.16
N GLN A 27 22.44 23.35 37.23
CA GLN A 27 22.19 21.99 36.74
C GLN A 27 22.63 20.97 37.81
N THR A 28 21.69 20.20 38.38
CA THR A 28 22.04 19.05 39.22
C THR A 28 22.63 17.94 38.33
N PRO A 29 23.87 17.47 38.57
CA PRO A 29 24.43 16.40 37.76
C PRO A 29 23.59 15.13 37.93
N THR A 30 23.07 14.62 36.82
CA THR A 30 22.34 13.35 36.79
C THR A 30 23.33 12.22 37.05
N PRO A 31 23.05 11.26 37.95
CA PRO A 31 23.96 10.16 38.22
C PRO A 31 24.20 9.35 36.95
N THR A 32 25.47 9.04 36.67
CA THR A 32 25.87 8.21 35.53
C THR A 32 25.30 6.80 35.72
N PRO A 33 24.56 6.26 34.73
CA PRO A 33 24.06 4.89 34.83
C PRO A 33 25.23 3.91 34.94
N THR A 34 25.13 2.95 35.87
CA THR A 34 26.11 1.87 36.00
C THR A 34 26.07 1.00 34.74
N PRO A 35 27.22 0.71 34.10
CA PRO A 35 27.23 -0.15 32.93
C PRO A 35 26.65 -1.51 33.29
N THR A 36 25.63 -1.93 32.54
CA THR A 36 25.05 -3.26 32.66
C THR A 36 26.08 -4.27 32.13
N PRO A 37 26.39 -5.37 32.83
CA PRO A 37 27.33 -6.36 32.33
C PRO A 37 26.85 -6.88 30.98
N THR A 38 27.73 -6.83 29.98
CA THR A 38 27.49 -7.40 28.65
C THR A 38 27.35 -8.92 28.81
N PRO A 39 26.27 -9.55 28.32
CA PRO A 39 26.16 -11.00 28.35
C PRO A 39 27.35 -11.62 27.60
N THR A 40 28.02 -12.57 28.23
CA THR A 40 29.08 -13.37 27.61
C THR A 40 28.49 -14.07 26.38
N PRO A 41 29.13 -14.00 25.20
CA PRO A 41 28.63 -14.69 24.02
C PRO A 41 28.55 -16.19 24.32
N THR A 42 27.37 -16.76 24.17
CA THR A 42 27.18 -18.21 24.16
C THR A 42 28.01 -18.77 23.01
N PRO A 43 28.82 -19.84 23.22
CA PRO A 43 29.56 -20.45 22.13
C PRO A 43 28.59 -20.85 21.01
N THR A 44 28.90 -20.44 19.78
CA THR A 44 28.17 -20.89 18.59
C THR A 44 28.23 -22.42 18.58
N PRO A 45 27.09 -23.14 18.51
CA PRO A 45 27.12 -24.58 18.37
C PRO A 45 27.93 -24.95 17.12
N PRO A 46 28.64 -26.09 17.10
CA PRO A 46 29.27 -26.57 15.88
C PRO A 46 28.22 -26.61 14.75
N PRO A 47 28.60 -26.36 13.48
CA PRO A 47 27.65 -26.48 12.38
C PRO A 47 27.03 -27.87 12.46
N VAL A 48 25.75 -27.91 12.79
CA VAL A 48 24.95 -29.12 12.65
C VAL A 48 25.05 -29.42 11.16
N ALA A 49 25.61 -30.58 10.81
CA ALA A 49 25.56 -31.06 9.44
C ALA A 49 24.08 -30.98 9.04
N GLU A 50 23.77 -30.06 8.12
CA GLU A 50 22.44 -29.97 7.56
C GLU A 50 22.13 -31.37 7.05
N ALA A 51 21.12 -32.01 7.63
CA ALA A 51 20.63 -33.26 7.09
C ALA A 51 20.42 -32.99 5.59
N PRO A 52 20.91 -33.86 4.69
CA PRO A 52 20.73 -33.63 3.26
C PRO A 52 19.26 -33.29 3.05
N ALA A 53 19.00 -32.13 2.43
CA ALA A 53 17.64 -31.74 2.09
C ALA A 53 16.98 -32.97 1.47
N PRO A 54 15.76 -33.35 1.91
CA PRO A 54 15.07 -34.46 1.26
C PRO A 54 15.09 -34.16 -0.24
N ASP A 55 15.52 -35.13 -1.05
CA ASP A 55 15.43 -35.00 -2.50
C ASP A 55 14.06 -34.42 -2.81
N PRO A 56 13.95 -33.38 -3.67
CA PRO A 56 12.65 -32.83 -4.01
C PRO A 56 11.81 -34.00 -4.48
N ILE A 57 10.84 -34.39 -3.63
CA ILE A 57 9.92 -35.45 -3.98
C ILE A 57 9.25 -34.88 -5.22
N ALA A 58 9.47 -35.52 -6.37
CA ALA A 58 8.79 -35.14 -7.59
C ALA A 58 7.32 -34.98 -7.19
N ASN A 59 6.77 -33.77 -7.39
CA ASN A 59 5.34 -33.59 -7.24
C ASN A 59 4.75 -34.73 -8.05
N PRO A 60 4.06 -35.72 -7.43
CA PRO A 60 3.48 -36.80 -8.20
C PRO A 60 2.75 -36.10 -9.33
N GLU A 61 3.04 -36.46 -10.58
CA GLU A 61 2.48 -35.82 -11.76
C GLU A 61 0.96 -35.98 -11.70
N VAL A 62 0.31 -35.18 -10.87
CA VAL A 62 -1.05 -34.72 -11.06
C VAL A 62 -0.90 -34.05 -12.42
N PRO A 63 -1.45 -34.63 -13.50
CA PRO A 63 -1.47 -33.95 -14.77
C PRO A 63 -1.97 -32.55 -14.46
N ALA A 64 -1.27 -31.52 -14.91
CA ALA A 64 -1.73 -30.15 -14.75
C ALA A 64 -3.01 -30.04 -15.59
N GLU A 65 -4.14 -30.50 -15.03
CA GLU A 65 -5.42 -30.37 -15.67
C GLU A 65 -5.64 -28.86 -15.82
N PRO A 66 -5.81 -28.37 -17.05
CA PRO A 66 -6.02 -26.96 -17.26
C PRO A 66 -7.24 -26.55 -16.44
N ILE A 67 -7.10 -25.48 -15.64
CA ILE A 67 -8.21 -24.89 -14.90
C ILE A 67 -9.36 -24.70 -15.91
N PRO A 68 -10.58 -25.20 -15.63
CA PRO A 68 -11.68 -25.10 -16.56
C PRO A 68 -11.97 -23.64 -16.88
N GLU A 69 -11.96 -23.29 -18.17
CA GLU A 69 -12.36 -21.95 -18.63
C GLU A 69 -13.87 -21.78 -18.43
N GLY A 70 -14.30 -20.61 -17.97
CA GLY A 70 -15.70 -20.38 -17.58
C GLY A 70 -16.15 -18.92 -17.60
N PRO A 71 -17.43 -18.64 -17.32
CA PRO A 71 -17.91 -17.27 -17.17
C PRO A 71 -17.25 -16.58 -15.98
N ALA A 72 -17.11 -15.26 -16.06
CA ALA A 72 -16.70 -14.45 -14.94
C ALA A 72 -17.77 -14.49 -13.82
N VAL A 73 -17.35 -14.77 -12.59
CA VAL A 73 -18.20 -14.79 -11.40
C VAL A 73 -17.69 -13.75 -10.42
N ASP A 74 -18.48 -12.71 -10.14
CA ASP A 74 -18.06 -11.69 -9.19
C ASP A 74 -18.12 -12.19 -7.74
N LEU A 75 -16.96 -12.46 -7.15
CA LEU A 75 -16.80 -12.85 -5.75
C LEU A 75 -16.84 -11.65 -4.77
N GLY A 76 -16.99 -10.44 -5.30
CA GLY A 76 -17.02 -9.19 -4.54
C GLY A 76 -15.68 -8.45 -4.52
N ALA A 77 -15.71 -7.20 -4.08
CA ALA A 77 -14.52 -6.35 -4.08
C ALA A 77 -13.45 -6.86 -3.12
N ILE A 78 -12.21 -6.97 -3.62
CA ILE A 78 -11.02 -7.35 -2.85
C ILE A 78 -9.95 -6.26 -2.97
N PRO A 79 -8.98 -6.16 -2.03
CA PRO A 79 -7.83 -5.29 -2.23
C PRO A 79 -7.20 -5.57 -3.60
N GLY A 80 -7.02 -4.54 -4.43
CA GLY A 80 -6.55 -4.72 -5.81
C GLY A 80 -7.64 -4.92 -6.88
N ALA A 81 -8.91 -5.00 -6.50
CA ALA A 81 -10.04 -5.01 -7.44
C ALA A 81 -11.30 -4.36 -6.82
N GLN A 82 -11.26 -3.04 -6.64
CA GLN A 82 -12.29 -2.28 -5.92
C GLN A 82 -13.33 -1.59 -6.82
N ALA A 83 -13.06 -1.45 -8.11
CA ALA A 83 -14.00 -0.80 -9.03
C ALA A 83 -15.33 -1.57 -9.13
N ALA A 84 -16.40 -0.84 -9.44
CA ALA A 84 -17.68 -1.46 -9.74
C ALA A 84 -17.65 -2.07 -11.15
N PRO A 85 -17.95 -3.37 -11.32
CA PRO A 85 -18.11 -3.98 -12.63
C PRO A 85 -19.42 -3.54 -13.28
N VAL A 86 -19.47 -3.68 -14.59
CA VAL A 86 -20.69 -3.56 -15.38
C VAL A 86 -21.23 -4.95 -15.62
N TYR A 87 -22.54 -5.14 -15.39
CA TYR A 87 -23.25 -6.37 -15.67
C TYR A 87 -24.15 -6.22 -16.89
N ASP A 88 -24.46 -7.33 -17.55
CA ASP A 88 -25.49 -7.39 -18.58
C ASP A 88 -26.91 -7.50 -17.97
N GLY A 89 -27.92 -7.63 -18.85
CA GLY A 89 -29.31 -7.82 -18.43
C GLY A 89 -29.61 -9.16 -17.76
N ALA A 90 -28.68 -10.12 -17.79
CA ALA A 90 -28.78 -11.43 -17.14
C ALA A 90 -28.05 -11.46 -15.78
N GLY A 91 -27.33 -10.39 -15.41
CA GLY A 91 -26.56 -10.28 -14.18
C GLY A 91 -25.13 -10.84 -14.28
N SER A 92 -24.64 -11.14 -15.49
CA SER A 92 -23.26 -11.58 -15.71
C SER A 92 -22.33 -10.36 -15.86
N PRO A 93 -21.15 -10.36 -15.22
CA PRO A 93 -20.19 -9.26 -15.36
C PRO A 93 -19.58 -9.27 -16.77
N ILE A 94 -19.68 -8.14 -17.46
CA ILE A 94 -19.24 -7.99 -18.86
C ILE A 94 -18.01 -7.10 -19.00
N SER A 95 -17.80 -6.15 -18.09
CA SER A 95 -16.60 -5.32 -18.14
C SER A 95 -16.22 -4.76 -16.77
N TYR A 96 -14.94 -4.46 -16.62
CA TYR A 96 -14.36 -3.88 -15.42
C TYR A 96 -13.47 -2.70 -15.79
N THR A 97 -13.70 -1.54 -15.18
CA THR A 97 -12.88 -0.34 -15.42
C THR A 97 -11.87 -0.18 -14.31
N VAL A 98 -10.60 -0.33 -14.64
CA VAL A 98 -9.47 -0.28 -13.69
C VAL A 98 -9.42 1.09 -13.01
N ILE A 99 -9.35 1.10 -11.68
CA ILE A 99 -9.09 2.30 -10.88
C ILE A 99 -7.72 2.25 -10.20
N GLU A 100 -7.38 3.30 -9.46
CA GLU A 100 -6.11 3.37 -8.75
C GLU A 100 -6.01 2.31 -7.66
N GLY A 101 -4.89 1.60 -7.65
CA GLY A 101 -4.65 0.49 -6.74
C GLY A 101 -5.18 -0.85 -7.22
N ASP A 102 -5.84 -0.91 -8.38
CA ASP A 102 -6.25 -2.19 -8.97
C ASP A 102 -5.09 -2.90 -9.69
N SER A 103 -5.11 -4.24 -9.69
CA SER A 103 -4.15 -5.12 -10.35
C SER A 103 -4.89 -6.13 -11.23
N PHE A 104 -4.30 -6.48 -12.37
CA PHE A 104 -4.92 -7.43 -13.30
C PHE A 104 -5.11 -8.82 -12.67
N PHE A 105 -4.19 -9.21 -11.78
CA PHE A 105 -4.27 -10.47 -11.05
C PHE A 105 -5.40 -10.47 -10.02
N ASP A 106 -5.55 -9.38 -9.27
CA ASP A 106 -6.61 -9.25 -8.27
C ASP A 106 -7.98 -9.13 -8.95
N ILE A 107 -8.04 -8.50 -10.14
CA ILE A 107 -9.24 -8.52 -10.99
C ILE A 107 -9.56 -9.97 -11.40
N ALA A 108 -8.58 -10.74 -11.87
CA ALA A 108 -8.79 -12.15 -12.23
C ALA A 108 -9.30 -12.99 -11.03
N GLN A 109 -8.71 -12.80 -9.85
CA GLN A 109 -9.15 -13.48 -8.62
C GLN A 109 -10.58 -13.11 -8.24
N ARG A 110 -10.91 -11.81 -8.29
CA ARG A 110 -12.25 -11.34 -7.97
C ARG A 110 -13.31 -11.96 -8.88
N PHE A 111 -13.00 -12.15 -10.16
CA PHE A 111 -13.95 -12.67 -11.15
C PHE A 111 -13.86 -14.19 -11.34
N ASP A 112 -13.08 -14.90 -10.51
CA ASP A 112 -12.82 -16.34 -10.61
C ASP A 112 -12.37 -16.77 -12.03
N LEU A 113 -11.51 -15.97 -12.66
CA LEU A 113 -11.03 -16.21 -14.01
C LEU A 113 -9.58 -16.68 -14.02
N PRO A 114 -9.25 -17.76 -14.77
CA PRO A 114 -7.86 -18.12 -15.00
C PRO A 114 -7.18 -17.01 -15.82
N MET A 115 -5.98 -16.62 -15.38
CA MET A 115 -5.19 -15.51 -15.98
C MET A 115 -5.06 -15.63 -17.50
N GLN A 116 -4.83 -16.85 -18.01
CA GLN A 116 -4.67 -17.09 -19.44
C GLN A 116 -5.96 -16.80 -20.22
N GLN A 117 -7.12 -17.12 -19.66
CA GLN A 117 -8.40 -16.81 -20.28
C GLN A 117 -8.64 -15.30 -20.27
N LEU A 118 -8.37 -14.62 -19.15
CA LEU A 118 -8.53 -13.17 -19.05
C LEU A 118 -7.60 -12.42 -20.02
N LEU A 119 -6.36 -12.88 -20.21
CA LEU A 119 -5.43 -12.33 -21.22
C LEU A 119 -5.94 -12.55 -22.65
N ARG A 120 -6.47 -13.74 -22.97
CA ARG A 120 -7.07 -14.02 -24.29
C ARG A 120 -8.27 -13.12 -24.60
N MET A 121 -9.07 -12.78 -23.59
CA MET A 121 -10.17 -11.81 -23.72
C MET A 121 -9.68 -10.36 -23.86
N ASN A 122 -8.44 -10.08 -23.46
CA ASN A 122 -7.87 -8.75 -23.38
C ASN A 122 -6.51 -8.67 -24.06
N PRO A 123 -6.41 -8.88 -25.40
CA PRO A 123 -5.14 -8.85 -26.13
C PRO A 123 -4.41 -7.49 -26.08
N LYS A 124 -5.12 -6.43 -25.68
CA LYS A 124 -4.57 -5.10 -25.39
C LYS A 124 -3.75 -5.02 -24.10
N VAL A 125 -3.88 -6.01 -23.21
CA VAL A 125 -3.11 -6.12 -21.97
C VAL A 125 -1.84 -6.92 -22.28
N SER A 126 -0.70 -6.25 -22.27
CA SER A 126 0.61 -6.88 -22.49
C SER A 126 1.23 -7.38 -21.18
N GLY A 127 2.36 -8.09 -21.30
CA GLY A 127 3.19 -8.45 -20.15
C GLY A 127 2.47 -9.27 -19.09
N LEU A 128 1.69 -10.28 -19.46
CA LEU A 128 0.96 -11.15 -18.49
C LEU A 128 -0.04 -10.42 -17.57
N GLY A 129 -0.40 -9.16 -17.85
CA GLY A 129 -1.22 -8.35 -16.94
C GLY A 129 -0.47 -7.23 -16.23
N GLU A 130 0.83 -7.06 -16.50
CA GLU A 130 1.66 -6.01 -15.92
C GLU A 130 1.29 -4.61 -16.44
N ASP A 131 0.86 -4.53 -17.71
CA ASP A 131 0.53 -3.27 -18.36
C ASP A 131 -0.99 -3.01 -18.33
N ILE A 132 -1.49 -2.63 -17.15
CA ILE A 132 -2.83 -2.05 -17.03
C ILE A 132 -2.77 -0.59 -16.60
N TYR A 133 -3.60 0.23 -17.23
CA TYR A 133 -3.69 1.66 -16.97
C TYR A 133 -5.01 2.02 -16.31
N LEU A 134 -5.00 3.14 -15.57
CA LEU A 134 -6.22 3.72 -15.03
C LEU A 134 -7.25 3.95 -16.14
N ARG A 135 -8.52 3.65 -15.84
CA ARG A 135 -9.68 3.77 -16.74
C ARG A 135 -9.63 2.80 -17.93
N GLN A 136 -8.68 1.87 -17.96
CA GLN A 136 -8.68 0.79 -18.92
C GLN A 136 -9.87 -0.13 -18.67
N VAL A 137 -10.60 -0.43 -19.75
CA VAL A 137 -11.73 -1.36 -19.69
C VAL A 137 -11.21 -2.76 -19.96
N ILE A 138 -11.28 -3.61 -18.95
CA ILE A 138 -11.05 -5.05 -19.03
C ILE A 138 -12.36 -5.73 -19.42
N ASN A 139 -12.31 -6.52 -20.48
CA ASN A 139 -13.39 -7.37 -20.90
C ASN A 139 -13.47 -8.60 -19.97
N LEU A 140 -14.64 -8.83 -19.41
CA LEU A 140 -14.95 -10.01 -18.58
C LEU A 140 -15.91 -10.98 -19.30
N ASP A 141 -16.44 -10.57 -20.45
CA ASP A 141 -17.31 -11.40 -21.26
C ASP A 141 -16.50 -12.47 -21.99
N TRP A 142 -16.49 -13.67 -21.41
CA TRP A 142 -15.85 -14.88 -21.95
C TRP A 142 -16.37 -15.33 -23.31
N THR A 143 -17.55 -14.86 -23.73
CA THR A 143 -18.06 -15.11 -25.08
C THR A 143 -17.47 -14.17 -26.13
N LYS A 144 -16.88 -13.04 -25.70
CA LYS A 144 -16.17 -12.10 -26.55
C LYS A 144 -14.67 -12.25 -26.35
N THR A 145 -14.02 -12.98 -27.25
CA THR A 145 -12.56 -12.88 -27.39
C THR A 145 -12.22 -11.57 -28.10
N GLY A 146 -11.12 -10.92 -27.70
CA GLY A 146 -10.69 -9.63 -28.26
C GLY A 146 -10.14 -9.71 -29.68
#